data_AF-A0A7K3Z221-F1
#
_entry.id   AF-A0A7K3Z221-F1
#
_cell.length_a   1.000
_cell.length_b   1.000
_cell.length_c   1.000
_cell.angle_alpha   90.00
_cell.angle_beta   90.00
_cell.angle_gamma   90.00
#
_symmetry.space_group_name_H-M   'P 1'
#
loop_
_entity.id
_entity.type
_entity.pdbx_description
1 polymer ?
#
loop_
_entity_poly.entity_id
_entity_poly.type
_entity_poly.pdbx_seq_one_letter_code
_entity_poly.pdbx_strand_id
1 'polypeptide(L)'
;MKNAATVPIENLNSEPYSSVVCYPRADSDEIQIRIKELQSLGVEQVEFSGAATAFTLPVMGKGYVGIVAVAHIKGARYALKMQRIDSERESLEHEAELLKLANTVNVGPRFVAVSKRFLVMELIDGDQLEGWLQTHREKVAVKKVLEDILEQCWRLDEISLDHGELSKAPKHLLVNKVDKPFIVDFETASTTRNASNVTSVCQFLFQGNSNVEKEIAAIIEERNRPQLVGLLKNYRRKRTRDAFEDLLSACLT
;
A
#
# COMPACT_ATOMS: atom_id res chain seq x y z
N MET A 1 20.82 -12.42 -9.68
CA MET A 1 19.88 -11.27 -9.72
C MET A 1 18.93 -11.53 -10.88
N LYS A 2 17.61 -11.50 -10.65
CA LYS A 2 16.65 -11.60 -11.77
C LYS A 2 16.70 -10.27 -12.52
N ASN A 3 16.96 -10.28 -13.82
CA ASN A 3 17.16 -9.06 -14.58
C ASN A 3 15.84 -8.30 -14.69
N ALA A 4 15.84 -7.03 -14.27
CA ALA A 4 14.75 -6.12 -14.55
C ALA A 4 14.62 -5.94 -16.07
N ALA A 5 13.39 -5.87 -16.57
CA ALA A 5 13.11 -5.67 -17.99
C ALA A 5 12.22 -4.45 -18.16
N THR A 6 12.66 -3.48 -18.97
CA THR A 6 11.83 -2.35 -19.37
C THR A 6 11.39 -2.57 -20.81
N VAL A 7 10.08 -2.60 -21.02
CA VAL A 7 9.47 -3.08 -22.26
C VAL A 7 8.54 -2.01 -22.81
N PRO A 8 8.73 -1.57 -24.06
CA PRO A 8 7.77 -0.71 -24.74
C PRO A 8 6.38 -1.36 -24.85
N ILE A 9 5.32 -0.56 -24.75
CA ILE A 9 3.94 -1.08 -24.73
C ILE A 9 3.60 -1.94 -25.95
N GLU A 10 4.16 -1.62 -27.12
CA GLU A 10 3.99 -2.36 -28.37
C GLU A 10 4.51 -3.79 -28.31
N ASN A 11 5.46 -4.07 -27.42
CA ASN A 11 6.08 -5.39 -27.24
C ASN A 11 5.42 -6.22 -26.12
N LEU A 12 4.45 -5.66 -25.39
CA LEU A 12 3.74 -6.36 -24.31
C LEU A 12 2.84 -7.51 -24.81
N ASN A 13 2.59 -7.59 -26.11
CA ASN A 13 1.86 -8.70 -26.72
C ASN A 13 2.66 -10.01 -26.78
N SER A 14 3.97 -9.96 -26.52
CA SER A 14 4.85 -11.12 -26.54
C SER A 14 5.03 -11.74 -25.16
N GLU A 15 5.23 -13.06 -25.10
CA GLU A 15 5.60 -13.75 -23.86
C GLU A 15 7.04 -13.38 -23.44
N PRO A 16 7.33 -13.25 -22.14
CA PRO A 16 6.45 -13.55 -20.99
C PRO A 16 5.53 -12.39 -20.54
N TYR A 17 5.55 -11.25 -21.24
CA TYR A 17 4.92 -10.01 -20.79
C TYR A 17 3.39 -10.05 -20.87
N SER A 18 2.84 -10.61 -21.96
CA SER A 18 1.41 -10.76 -22.17
C SER A 18 0.74 -11.53 -21.03
N SER A 19 1.36 -12.61 -20.56
CA SER A 19 0.88 -13.42 -19.44
C SER A 19 0.91 -12.70 -18.09
N VAL A 20 1.80 -11.70 -17.91
CA VAL A 20 1.81 -10.88 -16.69
C VAL A 20 0.79 -9.74 -16.77
N VAL A 21 0.69 -9.07 -17.93
CA VAL A 21 -0.31 -8.02 -18.14
C VAL A 21 -1.74 -8.57 -18.08
N CYS A 22 -1.95 -9.80 -18.55
CA CYS A 22 -3.23 -10.53 -18.49
C CYS A 22 -3.26 -11.61 -17.40
N TYR A 23 -2.49 -11.47 -16.32
CA TYR A 23 -2.35 -12.54 -15.33
C TYR A 23 -3.71 -13.10 -14.84
N PRO A 24 -3.88 -14.44 -14.71
CA PRO A 24 -2.83 -15.48 -14.79
C PRO A 24 -2.61 -16.10 -16.17
N ARG A 25 -3.23 -15.63 -17.26
CA ARG A 25 -3.04 -16.26 -18.57
C ARG A 25 -3.15 -15.24 -19.69
N ALA A 26 -2.28 -15.35 -20.69
CA ALA A 26 -2.42 -14.57 -21.90
C ALA A 26 -3.74 -14.93 -22.63
N ASP A 27 -4.45 -13.90 -23.05
CA ASP A 27 -5.58 -13.96 -23.97
C ASP A 27 -5.33 -12.87 -25.03
N SER A 28 -5.39 -13.26 -26.31
CA SER A 28 -4.99 -12.41 -27.42
C SER A 28 -5.90 -11.19 -27.61
N ASP A 29 -7.18 -11.30 -27.25
CA ASP A 29 -8.13 -10.20 -27.37
C ASP A 29 -8.00 -9.27 -26.16
N GLU A 30 -7.88 -9.84 -24.96
CA GLU A 30 -7.71 -9.09 -23.72
C GLU A 30 -6.40 -8.28 -23.69
N ILE A 31 -5.29 -8.83 -24.21
CA ILE A 31 -4.03 -8.08 -24.26
C ILE A 31 -4.12 -6.86 -25.17
N GLN A 32 -4.84 -6.95 -26.29
CA GLN A 32 -5.03 -5.82 -27.19
C GLN A 32 -5.90 -4.73 -26.54
N ILE A 33 -6.94 -5.10 -25.80
CA ILE A 33 -7.75 -4.16 -25.02
C ILE A 33 -6.88 -3.46 -23.98
N ARG A 34 -6.06 -4.23 -23.26
CA ARG A 34 -5.17 -3.70 -22.22
C ARG A 34 -4.09 -2.76 -22.75
N ILE A 35 -3.49 -3.08 -23.89
CA ILE A 35 -2.51 -2.18 -24.55
C ILE A 35 -3.16 -0.84 -24.91
N LYS A 36 -4.41 -0.84 -25.41
CA LYS A 36 -5.14 0.39 -25.71
C LYS A 36 -5.44 1.22 -24.45
N GLU A 37 -5.78 0.57 -23.35
CA GLU A 37 -5.95 1.26 -22.05
C GLU A 37 -4.63 1.85 -21.55
N LEU A 38 -3.51 1.13 -21.66
CA LEU A 38 -2.19 1.66 -21.30
C LEU A 38 -1.82 2.89 -22.16
N GLN A 39 -2.11 2.83 -23.46
CA GLN A 39 -1.93 3.96 -24.38
C GLN A 39 -2.78 5.18 -23.98
N SER A 40 -4.05 4.98 -23.60
CA SER A 40 -4.92 6.10 -23.18
C SER A 40 -4.48 6.73 -21.86
N LEU A 41 -3.81 5.96 -21.00
CA LEU A 41 -3.17 6.43 -19.78
C LEU A 41 -1.80 7.11 -20.03
N GLY A 42 -1.31 7.10 -21.27
CA GLY A 42 -0.02 7.67 -21.65
C GLY A 42 1.18 6.86 -21.23
N VAL A 43 1.00 5.56 -20.93
CA VAL A 43 2.11 4.65 -20.60
C VAL A 43 2.92 4.36 -21.86
N GLU A 44 4.22 4.63 -21.80
CA GLU A 44 5.17 4.43 -22.90
C GLU A 44 5.88 3.07 -22.76
N GLN A 45 6.24 2.71 -21.53
CA GLN A 45 6.97 1.48 -21.21
C GLN A 45 6.52 0.91 -19.86
N VAL A 46 6.58 -0.41 -19.72
CA VAL A 46 6.39 -1.11 -18.45
C VAL A 46 7.71 -1.74 -18.03
N GLU A 47 8.13 -1.41 -16.82
CA GLU A 47 9.31 -1.96 -16.16
C GLU A 47 8.88 -3.05 -15.18
N PHE A 48 9.29 -4.28 -15.48
CA PHE A 48 9.18 -5.46 -14.65
C PHE A 48 10.41 -5.53 -13.75
N SER A 49 10.24 -5.08 -12.52
CA SER A 49 11.24 -5.03 -11.45
C SER A 49 10.57 -5.26 -10.10
N GLY A 50 11.35 -5.61 -9.07
CA GLY A 50 10.87 -5.75 -7.70
C GLY A 50 11.21 -7.10 -7.08
N ALA A 51 10.87 -7.25 -5.80
CA ALA A 51 11.21 -8.45 -5.02
C ALA A 51 10.23 -9.62 -5.26
N ALA A 52 9.00 -9.35 -5.67
CA ALA A 52 8.00 -10.37 -5.97
C ALA A 52 8.18 -10.90 -7.41
N THR A 53 7.51 -12.00 -7.73
CA THR A 53 7.50 -12.56 -9.09
C THR A 53 6.10 -12.94 -9.56
N ALA A 54 5.79 -12.59 -10.81
CA ALA A 54 4.66 -13.08 -11.57
C ALA A 54 5.21 -13.97 -12.70
N PHE A 55 4.98 -15.28 -12.61
CA PHE A 55 5.69 -16.28 -13.42
C PHE A 55 7.21 -16.11 -13.29
N THR A 56 7.88 -15.77 -14.40
CA THR A 56 9.33 -15.58 -14.48
C THR A 56 9.75 -14.11 -14.32
N LEU A 57 8.82 -13.16 -14.39
CA LEU A 57 9.12 -11.73 -14.36
C LEU A 57 9.07 -11.16 -12.95
N PRO A 58 10.06 -10.34 -12.55
CA PRO A 58 10.01 -9.61 -11.30
C PRO A 58 8.95 -8.50 -11.35
N VAL A 59 8.24 -8.31 -10.24
CA VAL A 59 7.16 -7.32 -10.10
C VAL A 59 7.24 -6.65 -8.73
N MET A 60 6.73 -5.42 -8.63
CA MET A 60 6.74 -4.62 -7.40
C MET A 60 5.82 -5.23 -6.34
N GLY A 61 4.71 -5.83 -6.77
CA GLY A 61 3.75 -6.46 -5.88
C GLY A 61 2.87 -7.44 -6.62
N LYS A 62 2.39 -8.45 -5.89
CA LYS A 62 1.40 -9.41 -6.37
C LYS A 62 0.36 -9.62 -5.29
N GLY A 63 -0.86 -9.18 -5.57
CA GLY A 63 -2.01 -9.29 -4.71
C GLY A 63 -3.04 -10.28 -5.22
N TYR A 64 -4.19 -10.28 -4.56
CA TYR A 64 -5.33 -11.10 -4.95
C TYR A 64 -6.04 -10.54 -6.18
N VAL A 65 -6.22 -9.21 -6.26
CA VAL A 65 -6.89 -8.54 -7.38
C VAL A 65 -5.94 -8.05 -8.47
N GLY A 66 -4.65 -7.86 -8.19
CA GLY A 66 -3.76 -7.21 -9.15
C GLY A 66 -2.27 -7.58 -9.05
N ILE A 67 -1.54 -7.19 -10.07
CA ILE A 67 -0.07 -7.16 -10.12
C ILE A 67 0.38 -5.71 -10.19
N VAL A 68 1.43 -5.37 -9.45
CA VAL A 68 2.03 -4.03 -9.50
C VAL A 68 3.37 -4.10 -10.22
N ALA A 69 3.53 -3.29 -11.27
CA ALA A 69 4.79 -3.06 -11.98
C ALA A 69 5.11 -1.56 -12.00
N VAL A 70 6.18 -1.15 -12.67
CA VAL A 70 6.51 0.27 -12.87
C VAL A 70 6.07 0.69 -14.28
N ALA A 71 5.38 1.82 -14.40
CA ALA A 71 5.06 2.45 -15.67
C ALA A 71 5.94 3.69 -15.89
N HIS A 72 6.38 3.89 -17.13
CA HIS A 72 7.06 5.09 -17.58
C HIS A 72 6.07 5.96 -18.37
N ILE A 73 5.86 7.19 -17.91
CA ILE A 73 4.95 8.17 -18.54
C ILE A 73 5.69 9.50 -18.62
N LYS A 74 5.92 10.02 -19.82
CA LYS A 74 6.60 11.32 -20.05
C LYS A 74 7.94 11.43 -19.30
N GLY A 75 8.72 10.35 -19.29
CA GLY A 75 10.02 10.28 -18.61
C GLY A 75 9.98 10.16 -17.08
N ALA A 76 8.81 10.03 -16.46
CA ALA A 76 8.66 9.79 -15.02
C ALA A 76 8.18 8.36 -14.72
N ARG A 77 8.58 7.83 -13.57
CA ARG A 77 8.23 6.48 -13.09
C ARG A 77 7.04 6.51 -12.13
N TYR A 78 6.10 5.59 -12.33
CA TYR A 78 4.88 5.45 -11.55
C TYR A 78 4.63 3.99 -11.18
N ALA A 79 3.92 3.75 -10.08
CA ALA A 79 3.38 2.42 -9.80
C ALA A 79 2.18 2.16 -10.70
N LEU A 80 2.17 1.02 -11.38
CA LEU A 80 1.10 0.56 -12.25
C LEU A 80 0.48 -0.70 -11.65
N LYS A 81 -0.72 -0.57 -11.08
CA LYS A 81 -1.52 -1.73 -10.67
C LYS A 81 -2.32 -2.21 -11.88
N MET A 82 -2.17 -3.48 -12.20
CA MET A 82 -2.80 -4.18 -13.32
C MET A 82 -3.76 -5.20 -12.74
N GLN A 83 -5.05 -5.07 -13.06
CA GLN A 83 -6.08 -5.99 -12.58
C GLN A 83 -5.84 -7.40 -13.12
N ARG A 84 -5.94 -8.43 -12.31
CA ARG A 84 -5.91 -9.81 -12.81
C ARG A 84 -7.19 -10.14 -13.54
N ILE A 85 -7.11 -10.95 -14.58
CA ILE A 85 -8.29 -11.34 -15.38
C ILE A 85 -9.22 -12.29 -14.60
N ASP A 86 -8.69 -12.98 -13.58
CA ASP A 86 -9.44 -13.90 -12.71
C ASP A 86 -9.97 -13.20 -11.45
N SER A 87 -9.88 -11.86 -11.38
CA SER A 87 -10.45 -11.08 -10.30
C SER A 87 -11.97 -11.04 -10.38
N GLU A 88 -12.65 -11.15 -9.25
CA GLU A 88 -14.10 -10.93 -9.13
C GLU A 88 -14.49 -9.45 -9.25
N ARG A 89 -13.52 -8.53 -9.22
CA ARG A 89 -13.77 -7.10 -9.38
C ARG A 89 -14.06 -6.80 -10.86
N GLU A 90 -15.03 -5.93 -11.11
CA GLU A 90 -15.29 -5.49 -12.49
C GLU A 90 -14.21 -4.49 -12.98
N SER A 91 -13.69 -3.65 -12.07
CA SER A 91 -12.76 -2.58 -12.41
C SER A 91 -11.92 -2.12 -11.21
N LEU A 92 -10.77 -1.49 -11.49
CA LEU A 92 -9.97 -0.73 -10.52
C LEU A 92 -10.47 0.69 -10.25
N GLU A 93 -11.53 1.16 -10.93
CA GLU A 93 -12.09 2.50 -10.72
C GLU A 93 -12.55 2.73 -9.27
N HIS A 94 -13.18 1.72 -8.66
CA HIS A 94 -13.61 1.82 -7.26
C HIS A 94 -12.43 1.99 -6.30
N GLU A 95 -11.34 1.23 -6.49
CA GLU A 95 -10.13 1.41 -5.69
C GLU A 95 -9.53 2.81 -5.90
N ALA A 96 -9.55 3.31 -7.14
CA ALA A 96 -9.07 4.65 -7.46
C ALA A 96 -9.90 5.76 -6.78
N GLU A 97 -11.22 5.58 -6.66
CA GLU A 97 -12.09 6.50 -5.91
C GLU A 97 -11.71 6.54 -4.42
N LEU A 98 -11.47 5.38 -3.81
CA LEU A 98 -11.07 5.28 -2.40
C LEU A 98 -9.67 5.86 -2.18
N LEU A 99 -8.73 5.64 -3.10
CA LEU A 99 -7.41 6.26 -3.06
C LEU A 99 -7.50 7.79 -3.20
N LYS A 100 -8.32 8.31 -4.12
CA LYS A 100 -8.57 9.75 -4.27
C LYS A 100 -9.13 10.34 -2.98
N LEU A 101 -10.08 9.64 -2.33
CA LEU A 101 -10.64 10.05 -1.05
C LEU A 101 -9.55 10.09 0.04
N ALA A 102 -8.70 9.07 0.15
CA ALA A 102 -7.56 9.07 1.07
C ALA A 102 -6.57 10.23 0.79
N ASN A 103 -6.32 10.54 -0.48
CA ASN A 103 -5.46 11.66 -0.87
C ASN A 103 -6.01 13.03 -0.43
N THR A 104 -7.33 13.19 -0.26
CA THR A 104 -7.90 14.46 0.26
C THR A 104 -7.43 14.81 1.67
N VAL A 105 -7.00 13.80 2.44
CA VAL A 105 -6.40 13.95 3.77
C VAL A 105 -4.90 13.62 3.79
N ASN A 106 -4.24 13.69 2.63
CA ASN A 106 -2.81 13.41 2.45
C ASN A 106 -2.38 12.02 2.94
N VAL A 107 -3.20 10.99 2.66
CA VAL A 107 -2.89 9.59 2.97
C VAL A 107 -2.74 8.77 1.69
N GLY A 108 -1.74 7.89 1.70
CA GLY A 108 -1.41 6.97 0.62
C GLY A 108 -0.64 7.59 -0.55
N PRO A 109 -0.27 6.77 -1.56
CA PRO A 109 0.37 7.24 -2.78
C PRO A 109 -0.52 8.24 -3.51
N ARG A 110 0.07 9.25 -4.16
CA ARG A 110 -0.71 10.19 -4.97
C ARG A 110 -1.32 9.48 -6.18
N PHE A 111 -2.64 9.58 -6.34
CA PHE A 111 -3.37 9.17 -7.52
C PHE A 111 -2.86 9.92 -8.77
N VAL A 112 -2.76 9.22 -9.91
CA VAL A 112 -2.36 9.81 -11.19
C VAL A 112 -3.45 9.61 -12.24
N ALA A 113 -3.81 8.37 -12.55
CA ALA A 113 -4.79 8.05 -13.58
C ALA A 113 -5.40 6.66 -13.34
N VAL A 114 -6.57 6.41 -13.93
CA VAL A 114 -7.24 5.09 -13.87
C VAL A 114 -7.94 4.80 -15.19
N SER A 115 -7.97 3.53 -15.55
CA SER A 115 -8.84 2.95 -16.57
C SER A 115 -9.56 1.74 -15.95
N LYS A 116 -10.37 1.03 -16.73
CA LYS A 116 -11.10 -0.14 -16.22
C LYS A 116 -10.16 -1.14 -15.53
N ARG A 117 -9.01 -1.43 -16.13
CA ARG A 117 -8.09 -2.51 -15.71
C ARG A 117 -6.76 -2.03 -15.12
N PHE A 118 -6.50 -0.72 -15.11
CA PHE A 118 -5.23 -0.16 -14.66
C PHE A 118 -5.43 1.01 -13.72
N LEU A 119 -4.61 1.06 -12.66
CA LEU A 119 -4.49 2.20 -11.76
C LEU A 119 -3.03 2.66 -11.74
N VAL A 120 -2.81 3.92 -12.10
CA VAL A 120 -1.51 4.60 -12.06
C VAL A 120 -1.47 5.50 -10.83
N MET A 121 -0.43 5.35 -10.03
CA MET A 121 -0.20 6.13 -8.82
C MET A 121 1.29 6.39 -8.59
N GLU A 122 1.59 7.25 -7.63
CA GLU A 122 2.95 7.52 -7.18
C GLU A 122 3.72 6.21 -6.88
N LEU A 123 4.94 6.12 -7.39
CA LEU A 123 5.84 5.03 -7.06
C LEU A 123 6.52 5.34 -5.73
N ILE A 124 6.21 4.54 -4.71
CA ILE A 124 6.91 4.61 -3.42
C ILE A 124 8.19 3.77 -3.52
N ASP A 125 9.32 4.45 -3.68
CA ASP A 125 10.65 3.83 -3.66
C ASP A 125 11.11 3.68 -2.21
N GLY A 126 10.94 2.48 -1.66
CA GLY A 126 11.16 2.19 -0.25
C GLY A 126 10.95 0.73 0.11
N ASP A 127 11.14 0.44 1.39
CA ASP A 127 11.01 -0.91 1.95
C ASP A 127 9.68 -1.07 2.68
N GLN A 128 9.24 -2.31 2.84
CA GLN A 128 8.18 -2.63 3.81
C GLN A 128 8.66 -2.26 5.22
N LEU A 129 7.73 -1.84 6.08
CA LEU A 129 8.05 -1.43 7.46
C LEU A 129 8.92 -2.46 8.20
N GLU A 130 8.64 -3.76 8.03
CA GLU A 130 9.46 -4.83 8.63
C GLU A 130 10.91 -4.79 8.16
N GLY A 131 11.16 -4.64 6.86
CA GLY A 131 12.51 -4.53 6.30
C GLY A 131 13.21 -3.22 6.70
N TRP A 132 12.45 -2.12 6.78
CA TRP A 132 12.99 -0.83 7.23
C TRP A 132 13.45 -0.90 8.69
N LEU A 133 12.69 -1.53 9.59
CA LEU A 133 13.06 -1.73 11.02
C LEU A 133 14.29 -2.63 11.22
N GLN A 134 14.62 -3.50 10.27
CA GLN A 134 15.85 -4.31 10.32
C GLN A 134 17.11 -3.47 10.09
N THR A 135 16.99 -2.38 9.34
CA THR A 135 18.13 -1.52 8.97
C THR A 135 18.16 -0.20 9.74
N HIS A 136 17.04 0.23 10.32
CA HIS A 136 16.91 1.48 11.06
C HIS A 136 16.55 1.23 12.53
N ARG A 137 17.49 1.50 13.44
CA ARG A 137 17.38 1.20 14.89
C ARG A 137 17.39 2.44 15.78
N GLU A 138 17.44 3.64 15.20
CA GLU A 138 17.51 4.89 15.95
C GLU A 138 16.13 5.22 16.54
N LYS A 139 16.04 5.35 17.87
CA LYS A 139 14.78 5.46 18.63
C LYS A 139 13.94 6.66 18.16
N VAL A 140 14.55 7.81 17.90
CA VAL A 140 13.84 9.02 17.48
C VAL A 140 13.26 8.87 16.07
N ALA A 141 14.03 8.35 15.11
CA ALA A 141 13.58 8.08 13.75
C ALA A 141 12.44 7.08 13.71
N VAL A 142 12.56 5.95 14.43
CA VAL A 142 11.49 4.93 14.51
C VAL A 142 10.23 5.53 15.11
N LYS A 143 10.32 6.31 16.20
CA LYS A 143 9.16 6.98 16.79
C LYS A 143 8.46 7.90 15.80
N LYS A 144 9.21 8.70 15.02
CA LYS A 144 8.64 9.61 14.00
C LYS A 144 7.90 8.85 12.90
N VAL A 145 8.44 7.73 12.43
CA VAL A 145 7.76 6.90 11.42
C VAL A 145 6.46 6.31 11.98
N LEU A 146 6.49 5.76 13.20
CA LEU A 146 5.31 5.20 13.84
C LEU A 146 4.25 6.29 14.13
N GLU A 147 4.68 7.49 14.52
CA GLU A 147 3.82 8.66 14.70
C GLU A 147 3.09 9.02 13.41
N ASP A 148 3.79 9.17 12.28
CA ASP A 148 3.17 9.50 11.00
C ASP A 148 2.22 8.38 10.51
N ILE A 149 2.56 7.11 10.73
CA ILE A 149 1.64 5.99 10.45
C ILE A 149 0.33 6.14 11.24
N LEU A 150 0.41 6.43 12.54
CA LEU A 150 -0.75 6.61 13.41
C LEU A 150 -1.57 7.85 13.00
N GLU A 151 -0.90 8.94 12.64
CA GLU A 151 -1.52 10.18 12.16
C GLU A 151 -2.23 9.97 10.81
N GLN A 152 -1.66 9.18 9.89
CA GLN A 152 -2.34 8.78 8.65
C GLN A 152 -3.60 7.97 8.96
N CYS A 153 -3.53 7.02 9.90
CA CYS A 153 -4.68 6.22 10.30
C CYS A 153 -5.78 7.07 10.96
N TRP A 154 -5.41 8.04 11.79
CA TRP A 154 -6.38 8.97 12.39
C TRP A 154 -7.08 9.81 11.33
N ARG A 155 -6.33 10.37 10.37
CA ARG A 155 -6.90 11.13 9.24
C ARG A 155 -7.89 10.30 8.41
N LEU A 156 -7.61 9.01 8.19
CA LEU A 156 -8.56 8.10 7.54
C LEU A 156 -9.82 7.86 8.38
N ASP A 157 -9.67 7.68 9.70
CA ASP A 157 -10.79 7.52 10.62
C ASP A 157 -11.71 8.75 10.65
N GLU A 158 -11.15 9.96 10.61
CA GLU A 158 -11.90 11.24 10.60
C GLU A 158 -12.82 11.37 9.37
N ILE A 159 -12.37 10.91 8.19
CA ILE A 159 -13.19 10.89 6.98
C ILE A 159 -14.01 9.60 6.81
N SER A 160 -14.05 8.75 7.84
CA SER A 160 -14.76 7.47 7.83
C SER A 160 -14.36 6.53 6.69
N LEU A 161 -13.08 6.57 6.28
CA LEU A 161 -12.52 5.66 5.29
C LEU A 161 -11.80 4.51 6.00
N ASP A 162 -12.43 3.35 6.09
CA ASP A 162 -11.83 2.14 6.66
C ASP A 162 -10.94 1.45 5.63
N HIS A 163 -9.65 1.28 5.90
CA HIS A 163 -8.73 0.59 4.99
C HIS A 163 -9.02 -0.92 4.89
N GLY A 164 -9.50 -1.55 5.96
CA GLY A 164 -9.90 -2.96 5.97
C GLY A 164 -8.79 -4.00 6.18
N GLU A 165 -7.51 -3.65 5.99
CA GLU A 165 -6.39 -4.61 6.05
C GLU A 165 -5.24 -4.24 7.00
N LEU A 166 -5.37 -3.15 7.75
CA LEU A 166 -4.31 -2.69 8.66
C LEU A 166 -4.04 -3.61 9.86
N SER A 167 -4.91 -4.58 10.14
CA SER A 167 -4.66 -5.61 11.17
C SER A 167 -3.69 -6.70 10.71
N LYS A 168 -3.41 -6.79 9.40
CA LYS A 168 -2.43 -7.68 8.76
C LYS A 168 -1.52 -6.85 7.86
N ALA A 169 -0.96 -5.77 8.40
CA ALA A 169 -0.28 -4.73 7.62
C ALA A 169 1.18 -4.94 7.19
N PRO A 170 1.89 -6.09 7.31
CA PRO A 170 3.31 -6.09 6.92
C PRO A 170 3.52 -5.75 5.44
N LYS A 171 2.50 -5.91 4.59
CA LYS A 171 2.55 -5.60 3.16
C LYS A 171 1.98 -4.23 2.77
N HIS A 172 1.27 -3.56 3.68
CA HIS A 172 0.50 -2.33 3.40
C HIS A 172 1.17 -1.06 3.94
N LEU A 173 2.28 -1.20 4.67
CA LEU A 173 3.07 -0.09 5.18
C LEU A 173 4.43 -0.09 4.50
N LEU A 174 4.68 0.93 3.67
CA LEU A 174 5.98 1.18 3.05
C LEU A 174 6.63 2.40 3.69
N VAL A 175 7.95 2.39 3.81
CA VAL A 175 8.75 3.54 4.25
C VAL A 175 9.72 3.89 3.13
N ASN A 176 9.61 5.09 2.59
CA ASN A 176 10.48 5.53 1.51
C ASN A 176 11.91 5.82 1.99
N LYS A 177 12.81 6.12 1.05
CA LYS A 177 14.23 6.43 1.33
C LYS A 177 14.51 7.65 2.21
N VAL A 178 13.49 8.47 2.51
CA VAL A 178 13.60 9.65 3.39
C VAL A 178 12.77 9.48 4.67
N ASP A 179 12.55 8.23 5.08
CA ASP A 179 11.84 7.84 6.31
C ASP A 179 10.39 8.36 6.38
N LYS A 180 9.74 8.54 5.22
CA LYS A 180 8.31 8.86 5.17
C LYS A 180 7.49 7.59 4.96
N PRO A 181 6.57 7.24 5.88
CA PRO A 181 5.68 6.10 5.72
C PRO A 181 4.51 6.39 4.78
N PHE A 182 4.03 5.35 4.12
CA PHE A 182 2.85 5.36 3.25
C PHE A 182 1.99 4.13 3.51
N ILE A 183 0.69 4.37 3.69
CA ILE A 183 -0.34 3.32 3.66
C ILE A 183 -0.70 3.03 2.20
N VAL A 184 -0.57 1.78 1.75
CA VAL A 184 -0.80 1.38 0.36
C VAL A 184 -1.84 0.26 0.24
N ASP A 185 -2.40 0.13 -0.97
CA ASP A 185 -3.42 -0.86 -1.36
C ASP A 185 -4.81 -0.60 -0.74
N PHE A 186 -5.60 0.24 -1.39
CA PHE A 186 -6.96 0.61 -0.96
C PHE A 186 -8.04 -0.32 -1.55
N GLU A 187 -7.66 -1.49 -2.08
CA GLU A 187 -8.58 -2.43 -2.72
C GLU A 187 -9.71 -2.89 -1.79
N THR A 188 -9.39 -3.13 -0.52
CA THR A 188 -10.32 -3.59 0.51
C THR A 188 -11.00 -2.45 1.26
N ALA A 189 -10.63 -1.19 0.98
CA ALA A 189 -11.12 -0.05 1.71
C ALA A 189 -12.64 0.17 1.52
N SER A 190 -13.26 0.90 2.45
CA SER A 190 -14.70 1.12 2.45
C SER A 190 -15.09 2.36 3.24
N THR A 191 -16.10 3.06 2.74
CA THR A 191 -16.76 4.18 3.41
C THR A 191 -18.03 3.75 4.16
N THR A 192 -18.44 2.49 4.05
CA THR A 192 -19.67 1.97 4.70
C THR A 192 -19.37 1.21 5.98
N ARG A 193 -18.14 0.69 6.14
CA ARG A 193 -17.68 0.10 7.39
C ARG A 193 -17.31 1.17 8.40
N ASN A 194 -17.45 0.83 9.68
CA ASN A 194 -16.95 1.69 10.75
C ASN A 194 -15.42 1.73 10.71
N ALA A 195 -14.87 2.89 10.36
CA ALA A 195 -13.42 3.10 10.33
C ALA A 195 -12.78 2.79 11.69
N SER A 196 -11.74 1.96 11.64
CA SER A 196 -11.01 1.52 12.83
C SER A 196 -9.50 1.45 12.59
N ASN A 197 -9.00 2.27 11.66
CA ASN A 197 -7.63 2.23 11.16
C ASN A 197 -6.62 2.36 12.29
N VAL A 198 -6.80 3.34 13.20
CA VAL A 198 -5.91 3.53 14.36
C VAL A 198 -5.91 2.28 15.26
N THR A 199 -7.08 1.69 15.49
CA THR A 199 -7.18 0.50 16.33
C THR A 199 -6.52 -0.71 15.67
N SER A 200 -6.77 -0.92 14.37
CA SER A 200 -6.20 -2.01 13.59
C SER A 200 -4.68 -1.91 13.50
N VAL A 201 -4.14 -0.73 13.23
CA VAL A 201 -2.68 -0.54 13.13
C VAL A 201 -2.00 -0.67 14.48
N CYS A 202 -2.59 -0.14 15.57
CA CYS A 202 -2.04 -0.34 16.92
C CYS A 202 -1.98 -1.81 17.33
N GLN A 203 -2.98 -2.61 16.94
CA GLN A 203 -2.96 -4.05 17.18
C GLN A 203 -1.79 -4.72 16.46
N PHE A 204 -1.57 -4.37 15.18
CA PHE A 204 -0.48 -4.90 14.38
C PHE A 204 0.91 -4.50 14.91
N LEU A 205 1.07 -3.23 15.31
CA LEU A 205 2.35 -2.67 15.75
C LEU A 205 2.72 -3.01 17.20
N PHE A 206 1.76 -3.15 18.11
CA PHE A 206 2.05 -3.16 19.56
C PHE A 206 1.38 -4.28 20.38
N GLN A 207 0.47 -5.07 19.79
CA GLN A 207 -0.29 -6.08 20.56
C GLN A 207 -0.26 -7.49 19.95
N GLY A 208 0.17 -7.61 18.69
CA GLY A 208 0.33 -8.89 18.03
C GLY A 208 1.53 -9.68 18.55
N ASN A 209 1.83 -10.78 17.86
CA ASN A 209 3.10 -11.51 17.97
C ASN A 209 3.85 -11.42 16.63
N SER A 210 3.70 -10.29 15.92
CA SER A 210 4.32 -10.06 14.62
C SER A 210 5.82 -9.80 14.80
N ASN A 211 6.62 -10.06 13.77
CA ASN A 211 8.03 -9.68 13.81
C ASN A 211 8.18 -8.16 13.97
N VAL A 212 7.30 -7.38 13.34
CA VAL A 212 7.26 -5.92 13.47
C VAL A 212 7.09 -5.48 14.93
N GLU A 213 6.16 -6.09 15.68
CA GLU A 213 5.96 -5.79 17.10
C GLU A 213 7.22 -6.08 17.93
N LYS A 214 7.90 -7.21 17.67
CA LYS A 214 9.16 -7.57 18.33
C LYS A 214 10.29 -6.59 18.00
N GLU A 215 10.44 -6.20 16.74
CA GLU A 215 11.47 -5.22 16.33
C GLU A 215 11.20 -3.85 16.97
N ILE A 216 9.95 -3.40 17.00
CA ILE A 216 9.56 -2.15 17.67
C ILE A 216 9.88 -2.24 19.16
N ALA A 217 9.45 -3.31 19.85
CA ALA A 217 9.73 -3.50 21.27
C ALA A 217 11.23 -3.51 21.58
N ALA A 218 12.06 -4.08 20.70
CA ALA A 218 13.51 -4.08 20.86
C ALA A 218 14.15 -2.69 20.72
N ILE A 219 13.51 -1.75 20.00
CA ILE A 219 14.04 -0.40 19.75
C ILE A 219 13.49 0.63 20.73
N ILE A 220 12.19 0.58 21.03
CA ILE A 220 11.49 1.61 21.81
C ILE A 220 10.85 1.10 23.12
N GLU A 221 11.13 -0.15 23.50
CA GLU A 221 10.61 -0.87 24.68
C GLU A 221 9.15 -1.33 24.55
N GLU A 222 8.79 -2.38 25.29
CA GLU A 222 7.43 -2.93 25.31
C GLU A 222 6.39 -1.95 25.87
N ARG A 223 5.17 -2.03 25.35
CA ARG A 223 4.05 -1.21 25.80
C ARG A 223 3.28 -1.90 26.92
N ASN A 224 2.77 -1.11 27.87
CA ASN A 224 1.83 -1.60 28.86
C ASN A 224 0.51 -2.00 28.16
N ARG A 225 0.37 -3.29 27.86
CA ARG A 225 -0.77 -3.83 27.10
C ARG A 225 -2.13 -3.49 27.74
N PRO A 226 -2.35 -3.67 29.06
CA PRO A 226 -3.60 -3.24 29.72
C PRO A 226 -3.92 -1.75 29.53
N GLN A 227 -2.94 -0.87 29.69
CA GLN A 227 -3.11 0.57 29.48
C GLN A 227 -3.50 0.87 28.04
N LEU A 228 -2.78 0.29 27.07
CA LEU A 228 -3.01 0.50 25.65
C LEU A 228 -4.42 0.04 25.23
N VAL A 229 -4.90 -1.10 25.74
CA VAL A 229 -6.27 -1.57 25.49
C VAL A 229 -7.31 -0.59 26.04
N GLY A 230 -7.08 -0.01 27.22
CA GLY A 230 -7.95 1.01 27.80
C GLY A 230 -8.04 2.27 26.92
N LEU A 231 -6.90 2.75 26.43
CA LEU A 231 -6.81 3.92 25.56
C LEU A 231 -7.47 3.68 24.20
N LEU A 232 -7.25 2.52 23.59
CA LEU A 232 -7.91 2.12 22.34
C LEU A 232 -9.44 2.08 22.47
N LYS A 233 -9.96 1.55 23.59
CA LYS A 233 -11.40 1.57 23.88
C LYS A 233 -11.93 3.00 24.03
N ASN A 234 -11.17 3.87 24.69
CA ASN A 234 -11.54 5.28 24.85
C ASN A 234 -11.54 6.02 23.51
N TYR A 235 -10.49 5.85 22.69
CA TYR A 235 -10.41 6.38 21.33
C TYR A 235 -11.60 5.92 20.48
N ARG A 236 -11.87 4.60 20.43
CA ARG A 236 -12.98 4.06 19.64
C ARG A 236 -14.35 4.65 20.02
N ARG A 237 -14.55 5.00 21.29
CA ARG A 237 -15.79 5.61 21.79
C ARG A 237 -15.88 7.10 21.49
N LYS A 238 -14.78 7.85 21.64
CA LYS A 238 -14.78 9.33 21.57
C LYS A 238 -14.41 9.87 20.19
N ARG A 239 -13.43 9.25 19.52
CA ARG A 239 -12.81 9.70 18.27
C ARG A 239 -12.50 11.20 18.27
N THR A 240 -11.80 11.67 19.31
CA THR A 240 -11.36 13.07 19.43
C THR A 240 -9.84 13.16 19.32
N ARG A 241 -9.32 14.33 18.97
CA ARG A 241 -7.87 14.58 18.93
C ARG A 241 -7.21 14.26 20.27
N ASP A 242 -7.77 14.72 21.38
CA ASP A 242 -7.22 14.44 22.72
C ASP A 242 -7.11 12.93 23.01
N ALA A 243 -8.14 12.16 22.66
CA ALA A 243 -8.12 10.71 22.87
C ALA A 243 -7.10 10.00 21.96
N PHE A 244 -6.81 10.57 20.79
CA PHE A 244 -5.75 10.12 19.90
C PHE A 244 -4.35 10.47 20.44
N GLU A 245 -4.15 11.69 20.97
CA GLU A 245 -2.89 12.12 21.57
C GLU A 245 -2.52 11.32 22.82
N ASP A 246 -3.50 11.01 23.67
CA ASP A 246 -3.32 10.13 24.83
C ASP A 246 -2.83 8.74 24.39
N LEU A 247 -3.43 8.21 23.31
CA LEU A 247 -3.06 6.92 22.73
C LEU A 247 -1.66 6.97 22.10
N LEU A 248 -1.37 8.02 21.33
CA LEU A 248 -0.09 8.24 20.66
C LEU A 248 1.06 8.30 21.67
N SER A 249 0.87 9.06 22.75
CA SER A 249 1.82 9.16 23.85
C SER A 249 2.12 7.79 24.47
N ALA A 250 1.10 6.96 24.71
CA ALA A 250 1.27 5.61 25.24
C ALA A 250 1.90 4.63 24.22
N CYS A 251 1.71 4.85 22.93
CA CYS A 251 2.34 4.09 21.85
C CYS A 251 3.82 4.44 21.66
N LEU A 252 4.23 5.67 21.97
CA LEU A 252 5.55 6.21 21.63
C LEU A 252 6.39 6.60 22.85
N THR A 253 6.03 6.18 24.06
CA THR A 253 6.87 6.34 25.28
C THR A 253 8.27 5.78 25.10
#